data_AF-A0A1G6I9R2-F1
#
_entry.id   AF-A0A1G6I9R2-F1
#
_cell.length_a   1.000
_cell.length_b   1.000
_cell.length_c   1.000
_cell.angle_alpha   90.00
_cell.angle_beta   90.00
_cell.angle_gamma   90.00
#
_symmetry.space_group_name_H-M   'P 1'
#
loop_
_entity.id
_entity.type
_entity.pdbx_description
1 polymer ?
#
loop_
_entity_poly.entity_id
_entity_poly.type
_entity_poly.pdbx_seq_one_letter_code
_entity_poly.pdbx_strand_id
1 'polypeptide(L)'
;MSAAEVVGARALRDALWRLVEARVAGERPAPDDLAVLNDAAAHPPLTPRLTADGTWAWGPGGTGTGLLSTVARDAVDLFTGAYAHRIRVCGAHDCRLLFVDTSRPGKRRWCSMERCGNRHKVRAHRARNSAADA
;
A
#
# COMPACT_ATOMS: atom_id res chain seq x y z
N MET A 1 0.20 20.62 6.03
CA MET A 1 1.10 20.29 4.92
C MET A 1 1.13 21.43 3.92
N SER A 2 2.30 21.85 3.46
CA SER A 2 2.48 22.81 2.37
C SER A 2 2.12 22.22 1.01
N ALA A 3 1.97 23.06 -0.02
CA ALA A 3 1.75 22.60 -1.39
C ALA A 3 2.87 21.67 -1.88
N ALA A 4 4.13 21.97 -1.52
CA ALA A 4 5.27 21.13 -1.85
C ALA A 4 5.19 19.75 -1.17
N GLU A 5 4.76 19.69 0.09
CA GLU A 5 4.56 18.42 0.80
C GLU A 5 3.45 17.57 0.16
N VAL A 6 2.40 18.19 -0.38
CA VAL A 6 1.36 17.47 -1.13
C VAL A 6 1.88 16.90 -2.45
N VAL A 7 2.75 17.65 -3.15
CA VAL A 7 3.43 17.15 -4.36
C VAL A 7 4.31 15.96 -4.02
N GLY A 8 5.13 16.07 -2.97
CA GLY A 8 5.97 14.96 -2.49
C GLY A 8 5.15 13.73 -2.09
N ALA A 9 4.01 13.92 -1.43
CA ALA A 9 3.11 12.82 -1.06
C ALA A 9 2.55 12.09 -2.28
N ARG A 10 2.18 12.81 -3.34
CA ARG A 10 1.71 12.22 -4.59
C ARG A 10 2.83 11.47 -5.30
N ALA A 11 4.03 12.04 -5.37
CA ALA A 11 5.19 11.40 -5.96
C ALA A 11 5.53 10.08 -5.26
N LEU A 12 5.62 10.09 -3.92
CA LEU A 12 5.89 8.89 -3.13
C LEU A 12 4.79 7.84 -3.31
N ARG A 13 3.51 8.24 -3.26
CA ARG A 13 2.38 7.32 -3.48
C ARG A 13 2.47 6.65 -4.85
N ASP A 14 2.74 7.41 -5.90
CA ASP A 14 2.76 6.90 -7.27
C ASP A 14 4.01 6.02 -7.51
N ALA A 15 5.15 6.34 -6.89
CA ALA A 15 6.34 5.49 -6.89
C ALA A 15 6.06 4.16 -6.17
N LEU A 16 5.51 4.18 -4.95
CA LEU A 16 5.12 2.97 -4.22
C LEU A 16 4.17 2.09 -5.02
N TRP A 17 3.25 2.71 -5.76
CA TRP A 17 2.35 1.99 -6.65
C TRP A 17 3.11 1.18 -7.71
N ARG A 18 3.99 1.84 -8.46
CA ARG A 18 4.79 1.21 -9.52
C ARG A 18 5.79 0.19 -8.98
N LEU A 19 6.39 0.44 -7.81
CA LEU A 19 7.27 -0.52 -7.15
C LEU A 19 6.53 -1.83 -6.82
N VAL A 20 5.27 -1.74 -6.35
CA VAL A 20 4.47 -2.94 -6.09
C VAL A 20 4.05 -3.64 -7.39
N GLU A 21 3.67 -2.90 -8.43
CA GLU A 21 3.34 -3.49 -9.73
C GLU A 21 4.53 -4.28 -10.31
N ALA A 22 5.72 -3.67 -10.36
CA ALA A 22 6.94 -4.34 -10.81
C ALA A 22 7.23 -5.59 -9.97
N ARG A 23 7.08 -5.50 -8.64
CA ARG A 23 7.29 -6.63 -7.73
C ARG A 23 6.34 -7.79 -8.00
N VAL A 24 5.06 -7.50 -8.26
CA VAL A 24 4.02 -8.50 -8.55
C VAL A 24 4.23 -9.12 -9.92
N ALA A 25 4.71 -8.35 -10.90
CA ALA A 25 5.07 -8.83 -12.22
C ALA A 25 6.39 -9.63 -12.24
N GLY A 26 7.21 -9.56 -11.18
CA GLY A 26 8.54 -10.17 -11.14
C GLY A 26 9.59 -9.38 -11.91
N GLU A 27 9.34 -8.09 -12.13
CA GLU A 27 10.18 -7.17 -12.89
C GLU A 27 11.14 -6.41 -11.97
N ARG A 28 12.21 -5.86 -12.57
CA ARG A 28 13.13 -4.97 -11.86
C ARG A 28 12.44 -3.60 -11.68
N PRO A 29 12.42 -3.04 -10.46
CA PRO A 29 11.85 -1.72 -10.23
C PRO A 29 12.62 -0.63 -11.00
N ALA A 30 11.90 0.41 -11.44
CA ALA A 30 12.53 1.53 -12.11
C ALA A 30 13.47 2.29 -11.16
N PRO A 31 14.68 2.70 -11.61
CA PRO A 31 15.62 3.46 -10.78
C PRO A 31 15.02 4.74 -10.19
N ASP A 32 14.19 5.46 -10.96
CA ASP A 32 13.57 6.71 -10.52
C ASP A 32 12.57 6.49 -9.38
N ASP A 33 11.80 5.40 -9.42
CA ASP A 33 10.86 5.06 -8.34
C ASP A 33 11.60 4.65 -7.06
N LEU A 34 12.75 3.97 -7.21
CA LEU A 34 13.63 3.67 -6.08
C LEU A 34 14.24 4.95 -5.50
N ALA A 35 14.66 5.90 -6.34
CA ALA A 35 15.19 7.19 -5.90
C ALA A 35 14.13 7.96 -5.09
N VAL A 36 12.90 8.07 -5.59
CA VAL A 36 11.81 8.74 -4.86
C VAL A 36 11.56 8.12 -3.48
N LEU A 37 11.54 6.79 -3.39
CA LEU A 37 11.37 6.09 -2.11
C LEU A 37 12.55 6.36 -1.16
N ASN A 38 13.78 6.20 -1.65
CA ASN A 38 14.99 6.31 -0.84
C ASN A 38 15.24 7.75 -0.38
N ASP A 39 15.00 8.73 -1.24
CA ASP A 39 15.13 10.15 -0.92
C ASP A 39 14.11 10.56 0.16
N ALA A 40 12.86 10.09 0.05
CA ALA A 40 11.87 10.32 1.09
C ALA A 40 12.28 9.69 2.43
N ALA A 41 12.79 8.45 2.40
CA ALA A 41 13.26 7.74 3.61
C ALA A 41 14.48 8.39 4.26
N ALA A 42 15.31 9.10 3.49
CA ALA A 42 16.53 9.76 3.97
C ALA A 42 16.26 10.95 4.89
N HIS A 43 15.09 11.58 4.81
CA HIS A 43 14.70 12.66 5.73
C HIS A 43 14.50 12.16 7.17
N PRO A 44 14.60 13.02 8.20
CA PRO A 44 14.24 12.65 9.57
C PRO A 44 12.76 12.19 9.65
N PRO A 45 12.47 11.00 10.22
CA PRO A 45 11.09 10.53 10.37
C PRO A 45 10.40 11.22 11.54
N LEU A 46 9.10 10.97 11.69
CA LEU A 46 8.39 11.30 12.93
C LEU A 46 9.03 10.57 14.13
N THR A 47 9.13 11.27 15.26
CA THR A 47 9.71 10.73 16.49
C THR A 47 8.63 10.02 17.31
N PRO A 48 8.71 8.70 17.55
CA PRO A 48 7.79 8.01 18.45
C PRO A 48 8.08 8.39 19.91
N ARG A 49 7.05 8.37 20.76
CA ARG A 49 7.17 8.55 22.21
C ARG A 49 6.27 7.57 22.97
N LEU A 50 6.72 7.16 24.16
CA LEU A 50 5.90 6.51 25.17
C LEU A 50 5.26 7.59 26.04
N THR A 51 3.95 7.54 26.22
CA THR A 51 3.21 8.45 27.12
C THR A 51 3.18 7.90 28.54
N ALA A 52 2.82 8.75 29.51
CA ALA A 52 2.81 8.39 30.93
C ALA A 52 1.83 7.24 31.28
N ASP A 53 0.79 7.04 30.48
CA ASP A 53 -0.18 5.93 30.60
C ASP A 53 0.31 4.64 29.90
N GLY A 54 1.54 4.63 29.38
CA GLY A 54 2.12 3.48 28.69
C GLY A 54 1.66 3.30 27.25
N THR A 55 0.96 4.29 26.67
CA THR A 55 0.53 4.24 25.27
C THR A 55 1.58 4.82 24.31
N TRP A 56 1.46 4.46 23.04
CA TRP A 56 2.35 4.97 22.00
C TRP A 56 1.74 6.23 21.36
N ALA A 57 2.56 7.25 21.14
CA ALA A 57 2.16 8.46 20.44
C ALA A 57 3.29 9.01 19.57
N TRP A 58 2.95 9.91 18.65
CA TRP A 58 3.95 10.75 17.99
C TRP A 58 4.38 11.91 18.89
N GLY A 59 5.66 12.25 18.83
CA GLY A 59 6.22 13.46 19.43
C GLY A 59 5.66 14.74 18.78
N PRO A 60 5.71 15.88 19.49
CA PRO A 60 5.30 17.16 18.91
C PRO A 60 6.25 17.58 17.78
N GLY A 61 5.80 18.50 16.92
CA GLY A 61 6.64 19.06 15.85
C GLY A 61 6.74 18.22 14.58
N GLY A 62 5.83 17.25 14.38
CA GLY A 62 5.77 16.48 13.14
C GLY A 62 5.49 17.35 11.91
N THR A 63 6.23 17.10 10.83
CA THR A 63 6.06 17.77 9.53
C THR A 63 5.50 16.80 8.50
N GLY A 64 4.99 17.31 7.37
CA GLY A 64 4.59 16.47 6.25
C GLY A 64 5.78 15.69 5.69
N THR A 65 6.94 16.33 5.55
CA THR A 65 8.19 15.63 5.18
C THR A 65 8.54 14.50 6.15
N GLY A 66 8.43 14.74 7.47
CA GLY A 66 8.68 13.70 8.47
C GLY A 66 7.70 12.54 8.38
N LEU A 67 6.41 12.82 8.13
CA LEU A 67 5.41 11.79 7.87
C LEU A 67 5.73 10.96 6.62
N LEU A 68 6.13 11.61 5.51
CA LEU A 68 6.51 10.92 4.29
C LEU A 68 7.75 10.05 4.49
N SER A 69 8.74 10.51 5.26
CA SER A 69 9.89 9.70 5.65
C SER A 69 9.49 8.46 6.46
N THR A 70 8.61 8.62 7.45
CA THR A 70 8.07 7.48 8.20
C THR A 70 7.42 6.45 7.28
N VAL A 71 6.54 6.89 6.37
CA VAL A 71 5.87 5.99 5.41
C VAL A 71 6.87 5.33 4.44
N ALA A 72 7.86 6.08 3.96
CA ALA A 72 8.89 5.56 3.08
C ALA A 72 9.73 4.47 3.76
N ARG A 73 10.09 4.66 5.04
CA ARG A 73 10.81 3.66 5.83
C ARG A 73 9.95 2.41 6.07
N ASP A 74 8.68 2.57 6.44
CA ASP A 74 7.75 1.44 6.56
C ASP A 74 7.63 0.65 5.25
N ALA A 75 7.65 1.35 4.11
CA ALA A 75 7.64 0.71 2.80
C ALA A 75 8.95 -0.05 2.52
N VAL A 76 10.11 0.51 2.84
CA VAL A 76 11.41 -0.21 2.74
C VAL A 76 11.37 -1.48 3.58
N ASP A 77 10.90 -1.40 4.82
CA ASP A 77 10.75 -2.56 5.71
C ASP A 77 9.74 -3.58 5.15
N LEU A 78 8.65 -3.13 4.54
CA LEU A 78 7.68 -4.01 3.89
C LEU A 78 8.28 -4.74 2.67
N PHE A 79 9.04 -4.04 1.83
CA PHE A 79 9.65 -4.60 0.62
C PHE A 79 10.80 -5.55 0.92
N THR A 80 11.47 -5.39 2.07
CA THR A 80 12.63 -6.20 2.46
C THR A 80 12.30 -7.23 3.55
N GLY A 81 11.19 -7.08 4.26
CA GLY A 81 10.83 -7.89 5.42
C GLY A 81 10.03 -9.16 5.11
N ALA A 82 9.54 -9.81 6.17
CA ALA A 82 8.86 -11.10 6.12
C ALA A 82 7.60 -11.11 5.23
N TYR A 83 6.96 -9.96 5.01
CA TYR A 83 5.75 -9.83 4.20
C TYR A 83 6.01 -9.43 2.74
N ALA A 84 7.27 -9.27 2.32
CA ALA A 84 7.61 -8.83 0.96
C ALA A 84 6.98 -9.72 -0.13
N HIS A 85 6.98 -11.03 0.08
CA HIS A 85 6.38 -12.01 -0.85
C HIS A 85 4.85 -12.08 -0.76
N ARG A 86 4.22 -11.31 0.13
CA ARG A 86 2.77 -11.26 0.37
C ARG A 86 2.10 -9.99 -0.12
N ILE A 87 2.84 -9.08 -0.75
CA ILE A 87 2.27 -7.89 -1.39
C ILE A 87 1.51 -8.32 -2.65
N ARG A 88 0.30 -7.79 -2.86
CA ARG A 88 -0.61 -8.14 -3.95
C ARG A 88 -1.35 -6.91 -4.47
N VAL A 89 -1.81 -6.99 -5.73
CA VAL A 89 -2.81 -6.08 -6.31
C VAL A 89 -4.19 -6.74 -6.24
N CYS A 90 -5.23 -5.95 -5.99
CA CYS A 90 -6.61 -6.44 -6.04
C CYS A 90 -6.95 -7.00 -7.43
N GLY A 91 -7.48 -8.21 -7.49
CA GLY A 91 -7.82 -8.86 -8.76
C GLY A 91 -9.08 -8.34 -9.46
N ALA A 92 -9.64 -7.18 -9.04
CA ALA A 92 -10.84 -6.62 -9.64
C ALA A 92 -10.46 -5.61 -10.73
N HIS A 93 -11.04 -5.75 -11.91
CA HIS A 93 -10.78 -4.92 -13.09
C HIS A 93 -10.84 -3.40 -12.84
N ASP A 94 -11.65 -2.96 -11.89
CA ASP A 94 -11.84 -1.54 -11.55
C ASP A 94 -11.31 -1.18 -10.15
N CYS A 95 -10.46 -2.02 -9.56
CA CYS A 95 -9.86 -1.76 -8.25
C CYS A 95 -8.33 -1.77 -8.31
N ARG A 96 -7.76 -0.59 -8.17
CA ARG A 96 -6.33 -0.36 -8.01
C ARG A 96 -5.99 -0.22 -6.52
N LEU A 97 -6.24 -1.24 -5.72
CA LEU A 97 -5.75 -1.27 -4.33
C LEU A 97 -4.65 -2.31 -4.20
N LEU A 98 -3.57 -1.91 -3.53
CA LEU A 98 -2.50 -2.80 -3.07
C LEU A 98 -2.83 -3.29 -1.68
N PHE A 99 -2.38 -4.50 -1.34
CA PHE A 99 -2.55 -5.03 0.00
C PHE A 99 -1.47 -6.05 0.35
N VAL A 100 -1.22 -6.20 1.65
CA VAL A 100 -0.47 -7.33 2.20
C VAL A 100 -1.46 -8.47 2.48
N ASP A 101 -1.16 -9.65 1.97
CA ASP A 101 -1.96 -10.85 2.22
C ASP A 101 -1.64 -11.47 3.59
N THR A 102 -2.39 -11.02 4.59
CA THR A 102 -2.34 -11.57 5.95
C THR A 102 -3.18 -12.83 6.13
N SER A 103 -3.80 -13.36 5.06
CA SER A 103 -4.56 -14.61 5.16
C SER A 103 -3.65 -15.80 5.46
N ARG A 104 -4.16 -16.77 6.23
CA ARG A 104 -3.44 -18.01 6.56
C ARG A 104 -2.87 -18.72 5.33
N PRO A 105 -3.61 -18.94 4.22
CA PRO A 105 -3.06 -19.60 3.04
C PRO A 105 -2.21 -18.69 2.15
N GLY A 106 -2.23 -17.36 2.30
CA GLY A 106 -1.47 -16.44 1.45
C GLY A 106 -1.96 -16.42 -0.02
N LYS A 107 -3.25 -16.71 -0.24
CA LYS A 107 -3.89 -16.80 -1.57
C LYS A 107 -5.06 -15.83 -1.74
N ARG A 108 -5.12 -14.74 -0.96
CA ARG A 108 -6.19 -13.74 -1.08
C ARG A 108 -6.07 -13.01 -2.41
N ARG A 109 -7.17 -13.00 -3.17
CA ARG A 109 -7.27 -12.32 -4.48
C ARG A 109 -7.77 -10.87 -4.41
N TRP A 110 -8.51 -10.52 -3.35
CA TRP A 110 -9.23 -9.24 -3.26
C TRP A 110 -8.70 -8.41 -2.09
N CYS A 111 -8.66 -7.08 -2.24
CA CYS A 111 -8.22 -6.19 -1.16
C CYS A 111 -9.08 -6.32 0.11
N SER A 112 -10.38 -6.59 -0.06
CA SER A 112 -11.33 -6.92 1.00
C SER A 112 -12.41 -7.86 0.46
N MET A 113 -12.82 -8.82 1.28
CA MET A 113 -13.95 -9.70 0.98
C MET A 113 -15.26 -8.90 0.93
N GLU A 114 -15.46 -7.96 1.86
CA GLU A 114 -16.68 -7.16 1.99
C GLU A 114 -16.91 -6.24 0.78
N ARG A 115 -15.82 -5.72 0.20
CA ARG A 115 -15.89 -4.81 -0.95
C ARG A 115 -15.73 -5.54 -2.28
N CYS A 116 -14.50 -5.93 -2.64
CA CYS A 116 -14.22 -6.47 -3.97
C CYS A 116 -14.65 -7.94 -4.11
N GLY A 117 -14.54 -8.72 -3.04
CA GLY A 117 -14.99 -10.11 -3.02
C GLY A 117 -16.51 -10.24 -3.24
N ASN A 118 -17.31 -9.46 -2.51
CA ASN A 118 -18.77 -9.46 -2.64
C ASN A 118 -19.22 -8.92 -4.00
N ARG A 119 -18.62 -7.83 -4.51
CA ARG A 119 -18.90 -7.31 -5.86
C ARG A 119 -18.69 -8.39 -6.93
N HIS A 120 -17.61 -9.17 -6.84
CA HIS A 120 -17.34 -10.28 -7.75
C HIS A 120 -18.41 -11.38 -7.65
N LYS A 121 -18.77 -11.80 -6.43
CA LYS A 121 -19.82 -12.81 -6.20
C LYS A 121 -21.17 -12.39 -6.80
N VAL A 122 -21.58 -11.14 -6.59
CA VAL A 122 -22.84 -10.59 -7.13
C VAL A 122 -22.83 -10.60 -8.66
N ARG A 123 -21.74 -10.12 -9.29
CA ARG A 123 -21.61 -10.17 -10.76
C ARG A 123 -21.69 -11.60 -11.30
N ALA A 124 -20.99 -12.54 -10.66
CA ALA A 124 -21.01 -13.94 -11.06
C ALA A 124 -22.39 -14.58 -10.90
N HIS A 125 -23.14 -14.25 -9.85
CA HIS A 125 -24.52 -14.73 -9.67
C HIS A 125 -25.45 -14.19 -10.75
N ARG A 126 -25.41 -12.88 -11.03
CA ARG A 126 -26.21 -12.27 -12.10
C ARG A 126 -25.91 -12.89 -13.47
N ALA A 127 -24.64 -13.09 -13.80
CA ALA A 127 -24.24 -13.71 -15.06
C ALA A 127 -24.77 -15.15 -15.21
N ARG A 128 -24.83 -15.93 -14.12
CA ARG A 128 -25.42 -17.28 -14.15
C ARG A 128 -26.93 -17.25 -14.34
N ASN A 129 -27.64 -16.32 -13.70
CA ASN A 129 -29.08 -16.23 -13.84
C ASN A 129 -29.47 -15.73 -15.24
N SER A 130 -28.78 -14.71 -15.77
CA SER A 130 -29.03 -14.23 -17.13
C SER A 130 -28.70 -15.24 -18.23
N ALA A 131 -27.81 -16.20 -17.97
CA ALA A 131 -27.53 -17.31 -18.87
C ALA A 131 -28.50 -18.50 -18.73
N ALA A 132 -29.30 -18.53 -17.65
CA ALA A 132 -30.36 -19.52 -17.44
C ALA A 132 -31.71 -19.01 -17.98
N ASP A 133 -31.87 -17.70 -18.11
CA ASP A 133 -33.05 -17.02 -18.67
C ASP A 133 -32.97 -16.81 -20.21
N ALA A 134 -31.88 -17.24 -20.86
CA ALA A 134 -31.62 -17.13 -22.29
C ALA A 134 -31.54 -18.52 -22.94
#